data_AF-A0A9Q6IE74-F1
#
_entry.id   AF-A0A9Q6IE74-F1
#
_cell.length_a   1.000
_cell.length_b   1.000
_cell.length_c   1.000
_cell.angle_alpha   90.00
_cell.angle_beta   90.00
_cell.angle_gamma   90.00
#
_symmetry.space_group_name_H-M   'P 1'
#
loop_
_entity.id
_entity.type
_entity.pdbx_description
1 polymer ?
#
loop_
_entity_poly.entity_id
_entity_poly.type
_entity_poly.pdbx_seq_one_letter_code
_entity_poly.pdbx_strand_id
1 'polypeptide(L)'
;MTTFWSLYVTVLSLGTIFALTWLLLSTRKGQRTEQTDETVGHSFDGIEEYDNPLPQWWFMLFVGTIVFALGYLVLYPGLGNWKGVLPGYNYLDNEKQTPFANGQPGWTGVHEWEKEMAKSDAKFGPIFAKYAAMPIEEVAKDPQALKMGGRLFASNCSVCHGSDAKGAYGFPNLTDADWRWGGEPETIKASIMGGRHAVMPAWVDVIKEQGVSDVAAYVLTNLDGRKLPEGIKADPVNGQKLFAANCAVCHGPEGKGTPAMGAPNLTHPAAFIYGSSFAQLQQTIRHGRQGVMPAQEQLQGNDKVHLLAAYVYSLSHGNKQADAE
;
A
#
# COMPACT_ATOMS: atom_id res chain seq x y z
N MET A 1 -14.79 29.64 2.62
CA MET A 1 -16.26 29.71 2.74
C MET A 1 -16.68 31.17 2.52
N THR A 2 -17.85 31.45 1.94
CA THR A 2 -18.31 32.85 1.79
C THR A 2 -18.57 33.46 3.18
N THR A 3 -18.51 34.79 3.28
CA THR A 3 -18.73 35.50 4.55
C THR A 3 -20.08 35.17 5.17
N PHE A 4 -21.13 35.06 4.34
CA PHE A 4 -22.47 34.66 4.79
C PHE A 4 -22.44 33.32 5.53
N TRP A 5 -21.90 32.27 4.91
CA TRP A 5 -21.85 30.94 5.51
C TRP A 5 -20.93 30.89 6.74
N SER A 6 -19.84 31.66 6.73
CA SER A 6 -18.95 31.80 7.89
C SER A 6 -19.68 32.39 9.09
N LEU A 7 -20.44 33.46 8.90
CA LEU A 7 -21.22 34.10 9.96
C LEU A 7 -22.36 33.19 10.42
N TYR A 8 -23.05 32.54 9.49
CA TYR A 8 -24.11 31.57 9.80
C TYR A 8 -23.64 30.47 10.75
N VAL A 9 -22.53 29.80 10.43
CA VAL A 9 -21.95 28.76 11.29
C VAL A 9 -21.52 29.34 12.64
N THR A 10 -20.83 30.49 12.63
CA THR A 10 -20.33 31.12 13.86
C THR A 10 -21.46 31.48 14.82
N VAL A 11 -22.52 32.11 14.30
CA VAL A 11 -23.68 32.54 15.11
C VAL A 11 -24.44 31.34 15.66
N LEU A 12 -24.67 30.29 14.86
CA LEU A 12 -25.38 29.11 15.34
C LEU A 12 -24.57 28.34 16.39
N SER A 13 -23.27 28.15 16.20
CA SER A 13 -22.42 27.46 17.17
C SER A 13 -22.32 28.21 18.50
N LEU A 14 -22.05 29.51 18.47
CA LEU A 14 -21.99 30.31 19.70
C LEU A 14 -23.37 30.48 20.34
N GLY A 15 -24.42 30.62 19.52
CA GLY A 15 -25.80 30.70 19.99
C GLY A 15 -26.26 29.43 20.69
N THR A 16 -25.89 28.25 20.18
CA THR A 16 -26.20 26.97 20.84
C THR A 16 -25.40 26.78 22.12
N ILE A 17 -24.11 27.12 22.15
CA ILE A 17 -23.32 27.08 23.40
C ILE A 17 -23.92 28.02 24.45
N PHE A 18 -24.33 29.22 24.04
CA PHE A 18 -25.01 30.17 24.91
C PHE A 18 -26.34 29.60 25.42
N ALA A 19 -27.17 29.03 24.54
CA ALA A 19 -28.45 28.43 24.90
C ALA A 19 -28.28 27.26 25.88
N LEU A 20 -27.27 26.40 25.69
CA LEU A 20 -26.93 25.32 26.62
C LEU A 20 -26.47 25.85 27.98
N THR A 21 -25.64 26.90 27.98
CA THR A 21 -25.21 27.57 29.22
C THR A 21 -26.40 28.16 29.96
N TRP A 22 -27.29 28.85 29.24
CA TRP A 22 -28.51 29.42 29.80
C TRP A 22 -29.45 28.33 30.35
N LEU A 23 -29.64 27.23 29.61
CA LEU A 23 -30.48 26.11 30.03
C LEU A 23 -29.93 25.49 31.32
N LEU A 24 -28.63 25.18 31.36
CA LEU A 24 -27.96 24.61 32.53
C LEU A 24 -28.08 25.50 33.77
N LEU A 25 -27.90 26.82 33.61
CA LEU A 25 -28.04 27.77 34.71
C LEU A 25 -29.48 27.98 35.13
N SER A 26 -30.44 27.92 34.19
CA SER A 26 -31.85 28.12 34.47
C SER A 26 -32.47 26.93 35.19
N THR A 27 -32.15 25.69 34.78
CA THR A 27 -32.59 24.48 35.50
C THR A 27 -32.02 24.43 36.91
N ARG A 28 -30.79 24.94 37.10
CA ARG A 28 -30.16 25.00 38.42
C ARG A 28 -30.81 26.02 39.37
N LYS A 29 -31.46 27.09 38.90
CA LYS A 29 -32.06 28.13 39.77
C LYS A 29 -33.20 27.61 40.63
N GLY A 30 -33.94 26.61 40.16
CA GLY A 30 -35.10 26.03 40.85
C GLY A 30 -34.78 24.76 41.64
N GLN A 31 -33.52 24.34 41.72
CA GLN A 31 -33.16 23.07 42.34
C GLN A 31 -33.19 23.15 43.88
N ARG A 32 -33.41 22.00 44.52
CA ARG A 32 -33.31 21.85 45.97
C ARG A 32 -31.85 21.98 46.46
N THR A 33 -31.66 22.31 47.73
CA THR A 33 -30.31 22.46 48.31
C THR A 33 -29.65 21.12 48.63
N GLU A 34 -30.45 20.10 48.96
CA GLU A 34 -29.98 18.77 49.35
C GLU A 34 -30.75 17.68 48.60
N GLN A 35 -30.19 16.47 48.62
CA GLN A 35 -30.90 15.30 48.09
C GLN A 35 -32.12 14.97 48.95
N THR A 36 -33.17 14.52 48.28
CA THR A 36 -34.48 14.24 48.86
C THR A 36 -35.07 12.98 48.22
N ASP A 37 -35.94 12.30 48.97
CA ASP A 37 -36.76 11.20 48.48
C ASP A 37 -38.16 11.68 48.06
N GLU A 38 -38.40 12.99 48.01
CA GLU A 38 -39.67 13.56 47.56
C GLU A 38 -39.87 13.43 46.04
N THR A 39 -41.06 12.99 45.64
CA THR A 39 -41.46 12.83 44.24
C THR A 39 -42.29 14.01 43.73
N VAL A 40 -42.34 14.19 42.42
CA VAL A 40 -43.05 15.30 41.75
C VAL A 40 -44.58 15.18 41.74
N GLY A 41 -45.16 14.15 42.38
CA GLY A 41 -46.60 14.00 42.58
C GLY A 41 -47.40 13.41 41.40
N HIS A 42 -46.72 12.93 40.35
CA HIS A 42 -47.34 12.22 39.23
C HIS A 42 -46.66 10.87 39.03
N SER A 43 -47.45 9.83 38.73
CA SER A 43 -46.96 8.49 38.42
C SER A 43 -47.28 8.14 36.97
N PHE A 44 -46.28 7.62 36.27
CA PHE A 44 -46.41 7.14 34.91
C PHE A 44 -46.03 5.66 34.89
N ASP A 45 -47.02 4.78 34.67
CA ASP A 45 -46.81 3.32 34.62
C ASP A 45 -46.10 2.76 35.86
N GLY A 46 -46.45 3.29 37.04
CA GLY A 46 -45.85 2.89 38.32
C GLY A 46 -44.46 3.47 38.59
N ILE A 47 -43.92 4.31 37.71
CA ILE A 47 -42.67 5.06 37.91
C ILE A 47 -42.99 6.47 38.39
N GLU A 48 -42.26 6.93 39.40
CA GLU A 48 -42.30 8.30 39.93
C GLU A 48 -40.90 8.92 39.86
N GLU A 49 -40.84 10.25 39.68
CA GLU A 49 -39.58 10.99 39.54
C GLU A 49 -39.26 11.78 40.80
N TYR A 50 -38.02 11.67 41.28
CA TYR A 50 -37.51 12.50 42.38
C TYR A 50 -37.15 13.91 41.91
N ASP A 51 -37.49 14.92 42.71
CA ASP A 51 -37.10 16.32 42.48
C ASP A 51 -35.73 16.63 43.10
N ASN A 52 -34.71 15.89 42.67
CA ASN A 52 -33.35 15.99 43.20
C ASN A 52 -32.50 17.06 42.49
N PRO A 53 -31.58 17.74 43.19
CA PRO A 53 -30.65 18.66 42.54
C PRO A 53 -29.66 17.92 41.65
N LEU A 54 -29.15 18.63 40.64
CA LEU A 54 -28.10 18.11 39.78
C LEU A 54 -26.85 17.81 40.62
N PRO A 55 -26.23 16.61 40.48
CA PRO A 55 -24.99 16.31 41.19
C PRO A 55 -23.92 17.38 40.90
N GLN A 56 -23.30 17.92 41.94
CA GLN A 56 -22.36 19.04 41.81
C GLN A 56 -21.19 18.72 40.86
N TRP A 57 -20.65 17.50 40.94
CA TRP A 57 -19.57 17.06 40.06
C TRP A 57 -20.00 17.02 38.59
N TRP A 58 -21.24 16.59 38.31
CA TRP A 58 -21.80 16.54 36.96
C TRP A 58 -21.97 17.95 36.40
N PHE A 59 -22.51 18.87 37.21
CA PHE A 59 -22.63 20.27 36.82
C PHE A 59 -21.25 20.88 36.49
N MET A 60 -20.26 20.67 37.36
CA MET A 60 -18.91 21.19 37.16
C MET A 60 -18.25 20.59 35.92
N LEU A 61 -18.46 19.31 35.64
CA LEU A 61 -18.01 18.66 34.42
C LEU A 61 -18.66 19.28 33.18
N PHE A 62 -19.98 19.49 33.19
CA PHE A 62 -20.70 20.12 32.08
C PHE A 62 -20.20 21.55 31.83
N VAL A 63 -19.98 22.34 32.88
CA VAL A 63 -19.36 23.67 32.73
C VAL A 63 -17.94 23.55 32.17
N GLY A 64 -17.16 22.58 32.64
CA GLY A 64 -15.82 22.30 32.14
C GLY A 64 -15.80 22.01 30.65
N THR A 65 -16.76 21.23 30.11
CA THR A 65 -16.83 20.95 28.67
C THR A 65 -17.21 22.18 27.85
N ILE A 66 -18.06 23.08 28.36
CA ILE A 66 -18.37 24.37 27.72
C ILE A 66 -17.11 25.24 27.64
N VAL A 67 -16.38 25.38 28.75
CA VAL A 67 -15.14 26.16 28.81
C VAL A 67 -14.10 25.57 27.86
N PHE A 68 -13.95 24.24 27.86
CA PHE A 68 -13.07 23.55 26.92
C PHE A 68 -13.47 23.80 25.47
N ALA A 69 -14.76 23.69 25.12
CA ALA A 69 -15.25 23.91 23.76
C ALA A 69 -14.97 25.33 23.28
N LEU A 70 -15.19 26.34 24.12
CA LEU A 70 -14.86 27.74 23.81
C LEU A 70 -13.36 27.93 23.61
N GLY A 71 -12.53 27.40 24.51
CA GLY A 71 -11.07 27.44 24.37
C GLY A 71 -10.59 26.74 23.09
N TYR A 72 -11.18 25.59 22.76
CA TYR A 72 -10.86 24.85 21.55
C TYR A 72 -11.24 25.63 20.28
N LEU A 73 -12.41 26.27 20.24
CA LEU A 73 -12.85 27.10 19.10
C LEU A 73 -12.03 28.38 18.94
N VAL A 74 -11.41 28.88 20.02
CA VAL A 74 -10.42 29.95 19.93
C VAL A 74 -9.13 29.42 19.28
N LEU A 75 -8.62 28.28 19.74
CA LEU A 75 -7.35 27.72 19.28
C LEU A 75 -7.40 27.16 17.86
N TYR A 76 -8.48 26.50 17.48
CA TYR A 76 -8.63 25.74 16.24
C TYR A 76 -9.66 26.36 15.29
N PRO A 77 -9.57 26.10 13.98
CA PRO A 77 -10.65 26.43 13.06
C PRO A 77 -11.91 25.64 13.41
N GLY A 78 -13.06 26.31 13.34
CA GLY A 78 -14.38 25.71 13.64
C GLY A 78 -15.52 26.72 13.54
N LEU A 79 -15.25 27.98 13.90
CA LEU A 79 -16.18 29.10 13.73
C LEU A 79 -16.07 29.70 12.32
N GLY A 80 -16.74 29.07 11.34
CA GLY A 80 -16.75 29.56 9.97
C GLY A 80 -15.36 29.66 9.34
N ASN A 81 -14.93 30.86 8.94
CA ASN A 81 -13.60 31.15 8.39
C ASN A 81 -12.53 31.45 9.46
N TRP A 82 -12.87 31.47 10.75
CA TRP A 82 -11.89 31.60 11.83
C TRP A 82 -10.83 30.51 11.71
N LYS A 83 -9.55 30.90 11.73
CA LYS A 83 -8.42 29.99 11.48
C LYS A 83 -7.84 29.35 12.74
N GLY A 84 -8.31 29.79 13.91
CA GLY A 84 -7.67 29.45 15.17
C GLY A 84 -6.43 30.31 15.45
N VAL A 85 -6.02 30.35 16.72
CA VAL A 85 -4.79 31.02 17.18
C VAL A 85 -3.78 30.03 17.80
N LEU A 86 -3.88 28.75 17.47
CA LEU A 86 -2.95 27.74 17.96
C LEU A 86 -1.50 28.15 17.62
N PRO A 87 -0.61 28.28 18.63
CA PRO A 87 0.75 28.73 18.39
C PRO A 87 1.54 27.70 17.59
N GLY A 88 2.56 28.19 16.89
CA GLY A 88 3.48 27.38 16.12
C GLY A 88 3.01 27.06 14.71
N TYR A 89 1.78 27.33 14.29
CA TYR A 89 1.31 27.08 12.92
C TYR A 89 1.35 28.32 12.01
N ASN A 90 2.34 29.21 12.20
CA ASN A 90 2.53 30.33 11.29
C ASN A 90 3.30 29.92 10.03
N TYR A 91 4.21 28.95 10.18
CA TYR A 91 5.06 28.42 9.12
C TYR A 91 5.19 26.90 9.25
N LEU A 92 5.58 26.25 8.15
CA LEU A 92 5.98 24.84 8.12
C LEU A 92 7.19 24.63 9.04
N ASP A 93 8.22 25.46 8.86
CA ASP A 93 9.37 25.60 9.73
C ASP A 93 9.37 27.04 10.27
N ASN A 94 9.12 27.19 11.59
CA ASN A 94 9.06 28.51 12.21
C ASN A 94 10.43 29.18 12.37
N GLU A 95 11.51 28.41 12.45
CA GLU A 95 12.87 28.95 12.57
C GLU A 95 13.33 29.51 11.23
N LYS A 96 13.09 28.76 10.15
CA LYS A 96 13.45 29.15 8.77
C LYS A 96 12.39 29.98 8.07
N GLN A 97 11.25 30.22 8.71
CA GLN A 97 10.08 30.90 8.16
C GLN A 97 9.64 30.33 6.80
N THR A 98 9.72 29.00 6.65
CA THR A 98 9.30 28.33 5.42
C THR A 98 7.77 28.28 5.37
N PRO A 99 7.10 28.84 4.35
CA PRO A 99 5.64 28.86 4.29
C PRO A 99 5.08 27.45 4.06
N PHE A 100 3.84 27.22 4.52
CA PHE A 100 3.06 26.05 4.11
C PHE A 100 2.79 26.07 2.60
N ALA A 101 2.46 24.92 2.00
CA ALA A 101 2.31 24.81 0.55
C ALA A 101 1.24 25.73 -0.04
N ASN A 102 0.17 26.02 0.72
CA ASN A 102 -0.89 26.95 0.32
C ASN A 102 -0.61 28.42 0.66
N GLY A 103 0.54 28.72 1.29
CA GLY A 103 0.95 30.06 1.70
C GLY A 103 0.16 30.69 2.84
N GLN A 104 -0.73 29.95 3.50
CA GLN A 104 -1.59 30.46 4.58
C GLN A 104 -1.11 29.98 5.95
N PRO A 105 -1.13 30.83 6.99
CA PRO A 105 -0.87 30.42 8.37
C PRO A 105 -2.13 29.82 9.02
N GLY A 106 -1.96 29.32 10.25
CA GLY A 106 -3.00 28.72 11.08
C GLY A 106 -2.96 27.20 11.05
N TRP A 107 -3.57 26.56 12.05
CA TRP A 107 -3.66 25.10 12.07
C TRP A 107 -4.67 24.61 11.03
N THR A 108 -4.30 23.58 10.28
CA THR A 108 -5.20 22.74 9.49
C THR A 108 -4.66 21.31 9.53
N GLY A 109 -5.50 20.31 9.27
CA GLY A 109 -5.02 18.92 9.16
C GLY A 109 -3.95 18.75 8.07
N VAL A 110 -4.02 19.54 6.99
CA VAL A 110 -3.00 19.56 5.93
C VAL A 110 -1.67 20.14 6.45
N HIS A 111 -1.71 21.24 7.18
CA HIS A 111 -0.49 21.84 7.75
C HIS A 111 0.17 20.97 8.82
N GLU A 112 -0.62 20.24 9.60
CA GLU A 112 -0.10 19.26 10.54
C GLU A 112 0.60 18.10 9.82
N TRP A 113 -0.04 17.55 8.78
CA TRP A 113 0.58 16.55 7.93
C TRP A 113 1.86 17.05 7.25
N GLU A 114 1.86 18.25 6.66
CA GLU A 114 3.05 18.85 6.03
C GLU A 114 4.21 18.94 7.02
N LYS A 115 3.95 19.37 8.27
CA LYS A 115 4.95 19.41 9.33
C LYS A 115 5.48 18.05 9.73
N GLU A 116 4.61 17.06 9.84
CA GLU A 116 5.01 15.69 10.16
C GLU A 116 5.91 15.13 9.05
N MET A 117 5.57 15.39 7.78
CA MET A 117 6.38 14.99 6.63
C MET A 117 7.72 15.73 6.62
N ALA A 118 7.74 17.05 6.78
CA ALA A 118 8.99 17.82 6.83
C ALA A 118 9.93 17.37 7.97
N LYS A 119 9.37 17.06 9.14
CA LYS A 119 10.12 16.49 10.28
C LYS A 119 10.66 15.10 9.96
N SER A 120 9.87 14.27 9.29
CA SER A 120 10.26 12.93 8.87
C SER A 120 11.35 12.98 7.80
N ASP A 121 11.23 13.87 6.82
CA ASP A 121 12.22 14.08 5.76
C ASP A 121 13.53 14.61 6.32
N ALA A 122 13.51 15.55 7.26
CA ALA A 122 14.72 16.02 7.93
C ALA A 122 15.44 14.91 8.72
N LYS A 123 14.68 13.98 9.31
CA LYS A 123 15.22 12.89 10.13
C LYS A 123 15.69 11.69 9.29
N PHE A 124 14.91 11.30 8.30
CA PHE A 124 15.10 10.06 7.54
C PHE A 124 15.67 10.30 6.13
N GLY A 125 15.47 11.49 5.56
CA GLY A 125 15.99 11.87 4.24
C GLY A 125 17.49 11.63 4.07
N PRO A 126 18.36 12.03 5.03
CA PRO A 126 19.80 11.75 4.92
C PRO A 126 20.14 10.25 4.87
N ILE A 127 19.35 9.41 5.55
CA ILE A 127 19.53 7.95 5.55
C ILE A 127 19.16 7.38 4.18
N PHE A 128 18.01 7.79 3.62
CA PHE A 128 17.59 7.40 2.28
C PHE A 128 18.55 7.89 1.20
N ALA A 129 18.99 9.15 1.27
CA ALA A 129 19.93 9.74 0.33
C ALA A 129 21.30 9.03 0.34
N LYS A 130 21.79 8.64 1.53
CA LYS A 130 23.02 7.84 1.66
C LYS A 130 22.91 6.55 0.85
N TYR A 131 21.83 5.79 1.03
CA TYR A 131 21.66 4.51 0.33
C TYR A 131 21.34 4.69 -1.16
N ALA A 132 20.57 5.71 -1.53
CA ALA A 132 20.25 5.99 -2.93
C ALA A 132 21.48 6.38 -3.78
N ALA A 133 22.53 6.90 -3.15
CA ALA A 133 23.79 7.24 -3.80
C ALA A 133 24.76 6.05 -3.94
N MET A 134 24.51 4.94 -3.26
CA MET A 134 25.34 3.74 -3.33
C MET A 134 24.90 2.84 -4.50
N PRO A 135 25.80 2.02 -5.08
CA PRO A 135 25.39 0.95 -5.98
C PRO A 135 24.49 -0.07 -5.26
N ILE A 136 23.50 -0.62 -5.96
CA ILE A 136 22.50 -1.54 -5.40
C ILE A 136 23.17 -2.75 -4.74
N GLU A 137 24.25 -3.24 -5.34
CA GLU A 137 25.05 -4.38 -4.88
C GLU A 137 25.71 -4.11 -3.53
N GLU A 138 26.13 -2.86 -3.27
CA GLU A 138 26.71 -2.47 -1.99
C GLU A 138 25.62 -2.24 -0.94
N VAL A 139 24.47 -1.68 -1.33
CA VAL A 139 23.30 -1.56 -0.45
C VAL A 139 22.80 -2.94 -0.03
N ALA A 140 22.85 -3.93 -0.92
CA ALA A 140 22.44 -5.31 -0.66
C ALA A 140 23.34 -6.04 0.35
N LYS A 141 24.53 -5.49 0.67
CA LYS A 141 25.44 -6.03 1.69
C LYS A 141 25.26 -5.37 3.06
N ASP A 142 24.57 -4.23 3.16
CA ASP A 142 24.36 -3.51 4.41
C ASP A 142 23.15 -4.09 5.18
N PRO A 143 23.35 -4.68 6.38
CA PRO A 143 22.25 -5.28 7.14
C PRO A 143 21.16 -4.30 7.57
N GLN A 144 21.50 -3.02 7.80
CA GLN A 144 20.52 -1.99 8.11
C GLN A 144 19.68 -1.65 6.89
N ALA A 145 20.30 -1.55 5.72
CA ALA A 145 19.59 -1.34 4.45
C ALA A 145 18.65 -2.51 4.14
N LEU A 146 19.11 -3.76 4.29
CA LEU A 146 18.27 -4.95 4.09
C LEU A 146 17.09 -5.00 5.06
N LYS A 147 17.28 -4.62 6.34
CA LYS A 147 16.18 -4.54 7.31
C LYS A 147 15.15 -3.47 6.92
N MET A 148 15.60 -2.34 6.35
CA MET A 148 14.70 -1.31 5.82
C MET A 148 13.96 -1.79 4.57
N GLY A 149 14.70 -2.35 3.60
CA GLY A 149 14.14 -2.90 2.36
C GLY A 149 13.15 -4.03 2.62
N GLY A 150 13.42 -4.92 3.58
CA GLY A 150 12.51 -5.99 3.98
C GLY A 150 11.21 -5.48 4.60
N ARG A 151 11.25 -4.37 5.36
CA ARG A 151 10.02 -3.71 5.85
C ARG A 151 9.22 -3.09 4.70
N LEU A 152 9.90 -2.42 3.76
CA LEU A 152 9.27 -1.88 2.56
C LEU A 152 8.63 -3.01 1.73
N PHE A 153 9.32 -4.13 1.59
CA PHE A 153 8.81 -5.31 0.88
C PHE A 153 7.58 -5.89 1.56
N ALA A 154 7.64 -6.06 2.89
CA ALA A 154 6.52 -6.57 3.67
C ALA A 154 5.26 -5.72 3.52
N SER A 155 5.40 -4.38 3.48
CA SER A 155 4.25 -3.48 3.34
C SER A 155 3.71 -3.36 1.92
N ASN A 156 4.57 -3.46 0.90
CA ASN A 156 4.21 -3.02 -0.47
C ASN A 156 4.28 -4.12 -1.53
N CYS A 157 4.99 -5.22 -1.27
CA CYS A 157 5.28 -6.25 -2.28
C CYS A 157 4.78 -7.64 -1.88
N SER A 158 4.70 -7.91 -0.57
CA SER A 158 4.39 -9.23 -0.02
C SER A 158 3.02 -9.79 -0.42
N VAL A 159 2.04 -8.92 -0.66
CA VAL A 159 0.68 -9.35 -1.04
C VAL A 159 0.66 -10.11 -2.36
N CYS A 160 1.57 -9.79 -3.28
CA CYS A 160 1.70 -10.46 -4.57
C CYS A 160 2.82 -11.51 -4.54
N HIS A 161 3.99 -11.13 -4.01
CA HIS A 161 5.19 -11.98 -4.07
C HIS A 161 5.35 -12.90 -2.85
N GLY A 162 4.37 -12.95 -1.94
CA GLY A 162 4.44 -13.73 -0.70
C GLY A 162 5.23 -13.02 0.40
N SER A 163 4.92 -13.35 1.65
CA SER A 163 5.64 -12.82 2.82
C SER A 163 7.11 -13.27 2.88
N ASP A 164 7.41 -14.42 2.29
CA ASP A 164 8.75 -14.99 2.14
C ASP A 164 9.38 -14.70 0.77
N ALA A 165 8.74 -13.85 -0.05
CA ALA A 165 9.15 -13.48 -1.39
C ALA A 165 9.20 -14.65 -2.41
N LYS A 166 8.61 -15.81 -2.10
CA LYS A 166 8.63 -17.00 -2.97
C LYS A 166 7.51 -17.06 -4.01
N GLY A 167 6.69 -16.02 -4.09
CA GLY A 167 5.64 -15.91 -5.07
C GLY A 167 4.45 -16.83 -4.80
N ALA A 168 3.60 -16.94 -5.82
CA ALA A 168 2.40 -17.78 -5.83
C ALA A 168 1.97 -18.03 -7.29
N TYR A 169 0.86 -18.73 -7.50
CA TYR A 169 0.28 -18.82 -8.85
C TYR A 169 0.00 -17.40 -9.40
N GLY A 170 0.60 -17.08 -10.54
CA GLY A 170 0.54 -15.79 -11.21
C GLY A 170 1.66 -14.80 -10.83
N PHE A 171 2.43 -15.09 -9.78
CA PHE A 171 3.41 -14.15 -9.22
C PHE A 171 4.80 -14.79 -9.06
N PRO A 172 5.88 -14.15 -9.57
CA PRO A 172 7.22 -14.70 -9.51
C PRO A 172 7.74 -14.92 -8.09
N ASN A 173 8.50 -15.99 -7.91
CA ASN A 173 9.47 -16.16 -6.84
C ASN A 173 10.64 -15.18 -7.08
N LEU A 174 10.99 -14.39 -6.07
CA LEU A 174 12.06 -13.40 -6.14
C LEU A 174 13.34 -13.87 -5.45
N THR A 175 13.34 -15.08 -4.88
CA THR A 175 14.46 -15.68 -4.15
C THR A 175 15.28 -16.66 -4.99
N ASP A 176 14.74 -17.12 -6.13
CA ASP A 176 15.45 -18.03 -7.02
C ASP A 176 16.34 -17.29 -8.03
N ALA A 177 17.01 -18.08 -8.88
CA ALA A 177 17.89 -17.57 -9.92
C ALA A 177 17.17 -17.33 -11.26
N ASP A 178 15.84 -17.52 -11.34
CA ASP A 178 15.09 -17.54 -12.60
C ASP A 178 14.41 -16.19 -12.87
N TRP A 179 15.15 -15.28 -13.49
CA TRP A 179 14.69 -13.92 -13.77
C TRP A 179 14.11 -13.74 -15.16
N ARG A 180 12.80 -13.48 -15.23
CA ARG A 180 12.08 -13.28 -16.51
C ARG A 180 12.55 -12.05 -17.30
N TRP A 181 12.87 -10.97 -16.60
CA TRP A 181 13.27 -9.69 -17.21
C TRP A 181 14.76 -9.40 -17.06
N GLY A 182 15.52 -10.30 -16.41
CA GLY A 182 16.93 -10.12 -16.03
C GLY A 182 17.11 -9.90 -14.53
N GLY A 183 18.12 -10.55 -13.95
CA GLY A 183 18.42 -10.53 -12.51
C GLY A 183 19.49 -9.52 -12.10
N GLU A 184 19.99 -8.74 -13.06
CA GLU A 184 20.97 -7.69 -12.78
C GLU A 184 20.35 -6.56 -11.94
N PRO A 185 21.11 -5.94 -11.03
CA PRO A 185 20.60 -4.97 -10.05
C PRO A 185 19.78 -3.83 -10.68
N GLU A 186 20.30 -3.21 -11.74
CA GLU A 186 19.60 -2.13 -12.43
C GLU A 186 18.37 -2.62 -13.21
N THR A 187 18.35 -3.89 -13.62
CA THR A 187 17.20 -4.47 -14.30
C THR A 187 16.06 -4.79 -13.33
N ILE A 188 16.41 -5.23 -12.12
CA ILE A 188 15.47 -5.37 -10.99
C ILE A 188 14.92 -3.98 -10.64
N LYS A 189 15.77 -2.97 -10.46
CA LYS A 189 15.34 -1.60 -10.19
C LYS A 189 14.42 -1.06 -11.28
N ALA A 190 14.77 -1.23 -12.55
CA ALA A 190 13.94 -0.81 -13.67
C ALA A 190 12.56 -1.49 -13.65
N SER A 191 12.52 -2.78 -13.31
CA SER A 191 11.26 -3.53 -13.19
C SER A 191 10.39 -3.01 -12.06
N ILE A 192 10.98 -2.65 -10.91
CA ILE A 192 10.24 -2.09 -9.77
C ILE A 192 9.78 -0.66 -10.06
N MET A 193 10.66 0.16 -10.63
CA MET A 193 10.42 1.58 -10.88
C MET A 193 9.35 1.79 -11.95
N GLY A 194 9.61 1.29 -13.17
CA GLY A 194 8.74 1.49 -14.34
C GLY A 194 7.67 0.42 -14.50
N GLY A 195 7.67 -0.61 -13.66
CA GLY A 195 6.77 -1.75 -13.82
C GLY A 195 7.18 -2.64 -15.00
N ARG A 196 6.42 -3.72 -15.19
CA ARG A 196 6.55 -4.64 -16.33
C ARG A 196 5.18 -5.11 -16.80
N HIS A 197 5.04 -5.31 -18.10
CA HIS A 197 3.87 -5.94 -18.69
C HIS A 197 4.32 -7.01 -19.68
N ALA A 198 4.14 -8.28 -19.32
CA ALA A 198 4.47 -9.41 -20.18
C ALA A 198 3.26 -9.74 -21.06
N VAL A 199 3.50 -10.02 -22.34
CA VAL A 199 2.44 -10.38 -23.29
C VAL A 199 2.79 -11.70 -23.98
N MET A 200 2.08 -12.75 -23.63
CA MET A 200 2.03 -13.99 -24.40
C MET A 200 0.70 -14.01 -25.16
N PRO A 201 0.69 -13.98 -26.51
CA PRO A 201 -0.55 -13.98 -27.28
C PRO A 201 -1.28 -15.33 -27.17
N ALA A 202 -2.58 -15.30 -27.43
CA ALA A 202 -3.39 -16.51 -27.57
C ALA A 202 -3.09 -17.19 -28.91
N TRP A 203 -2.78 -18.49 -28.89
CA TRP A 203 -2.38 -19.22 -30.10
C TRP A 203 -3.46 -20.12 -30.68
N VAL A 204 -4.57 -20.35 -29.97
CA VAL A 204 -5.60 -21.33 -30.39
C VAL A 204 -6.16 -21.06 -31.78
N ASP A 205 -6.35 -19.79 -32.15
CA ASP A 205 -6.90 -19.44 -33.46
C ASP A 205 -5.90 -19.70 -34.60
N VAL A 206 -4.59 -19.67 -34.28
CA VAL A 206 -3.48 -19.84 -35.23
C VAL A 206 -3.12 -21.32 -35.41
N ILE A 207 -2.85 -22.02 -34.31
CA ILE A 207 -2.34 -23.41 -34.35
C ILE A 207 -3.41 -24.47 -34.10
N LYS A 208 -4.65 -24.05 -33.80
CA LYS A 208 -5.80 -24.91 -33.44
C LYS A 208 -5.54 -25.74 -32.18
N GLU A 209 -6.58 -26.41 -31.71
CA GLU A 209 -6.54 -27.15 -30.44
C GLU A 209 -5.52 -28.30 -30.44
N GLN A 210 -5.34 -28.97 -31.58
CA GLN A 210 -4.31 -30.00 -31.72
C GLN A 210 -2.91 -29.39 -31.63
N GLY A 211 -2.65 -28.26 -32.30
CA GLY A 211 -1.35 -27.58 -32.21
C GLY A 211 -1.04 -27.08 -30.81
N VAL A 212 -2.03 -26.61 -30.04
CA VAL A 212 -1.88 -26.28 -28.62
C VAL A 212 -1.39 -27.49 -27.83
N SER A 213 -2.02 -28.65 -28.04
CA SER A 213 -1.66 -29.90 -27.37
C SER A 213 -0.27 -30.37 -27.75
N ASP A 214 0.09 -30.28 -29.03
CA ASP A 214 1.39 -30.69 -29.56
C ASP A 214 2.53 -29.80 -29.02
N VAL A 215 2.34 -28.48 -28.99
CA VAL A 215 3.34 -27.54 -28.42
C VAL A 215 3.46 -27.73 -26.91
N ALA A 216 2.34 -27.88 -26.19
CA ALA A 216 2.37 -28.19 -24.76
C ALA A 216 3.12 -29.50 -24.48
N ALA A 217 2.96 -30.49 -25.35
CA ALA A 217 3.66 -31.76 -25.26
C ALA A 217 5.15 -31.58 -25.48
N TYR A 218 5.57 -30.87 -26.53
CA TYR A 218 6.97 -30.55 -26.79
C TYR A 218 7.63 -29.81 -25.63
N VAL A 219 6.98 -28.79 -25.06
CA VAL A 219 7.51 -28.07 -23.88
C VAL A 219 7.66 -29.02 -22.69
N LEU A 220 6.66 -29.85 -22.41
CA LEU A 220 6.67 -30.80 -21.29
C LEU A 220 7.73 -31.90 -21.45
N THR A 221 7.91 -32.43 -22.67
CA THR A 221 8.77 -33.59 -22.92
C THR A 221 10.18 -33.20 -23.32
N ASN A 222 10.35 -32.33 -24.31
CA ASN A 222 11.65 -32.08 -24.92
C ASN A 222 12.42 -30.95 -24.22
N LEU A 223 11.72 -29.92 -23.72
CA LEU A 223 12.37 -28.80 -23.03
C LEU A 223 12.55 -29.07 -21.53
N ASP A 224 11.61 -29.78 -20.92
CA ASP A 224 11.57 -30.05 -19.48
C ASP A 224 12.04 -31.48 -19.13
N GLY A 225 11.77 -32.47 -19.99
CA GLY A 225 12.20 -33.86 -19.78
C GLY A 225 11.17 -34.75 -19.06
N ARG A 226 9.94 -34.24 -18.82
CA ARG A 226 8.85 -35.01 -18.20
C ARG A 226 8.12 -35.89 -19.21
N LYS A 227 7.47 -36.95 -18.74
CA LYS A 227 6.65 -37.81 -19.60
C LYS A 227 5.26 -37.20 -19.81
N LEU A 228 4.71 -37.44 -21.00
CA LEU A 228 3.29 -37.17 -21.26
C LEU A 228 2.41 -38.05 -20.37
N PRO A 229 1.28 -37.52 -19.85
CA PRO A 229 0.28 -38.32 -19.18
C PRO A 229 -0.32 -39.39 -20.12
N GLU A 230 -0.71 -40.53 -19.56
CA GLU A 230 -1.33 -41.61 -20.34
C GLU A 230 -2.68 -41.17 -20.94
N GLY A 231 -2.99 -41.69 -22.13
CA GLY A 231 -4.25 -41.40 -22.83
C GLY A 231 -4.32 -40.04 -23.54
N ILE A 232 -3.28 -39.21 -23.45
CA ILE A 232 -3.20 -37.92 -24.15
C ILE A 232 -2.81 -38.12 -25.62
N LYS A 233 -3.59 -37.53 -26.53
CA LYS A 233 -3.27 -37.46 -27.96
C LYS A 233 -2.54 -36.15 -28.28
N ALA A 234 -1.22 -36.18 -28.26
CA ALA A 234 -0.37 -35.07 -28.66
C ALA A 234 0.89 -35.58 -29.37
N ASP A 235 1.37 -34.83 -30.36
CA ASP A 235 2.59 -35.13 -31.13
C ASP A 235 3.70 -34.11 -30.82
N PRO A 236 4.67 -34.44 -29.95
CA PRO A 236 5.81 -33.57 -29.66
C PRO A 236 6.65 -33.19 -30.88
N VAL A 237 6.68 -34.02 -31.94
CA VAL A 237 7.46 -33.74 -33.16
C VAL A 237 6.79 -32.63 -33.96
N ASN A 238 5.46 -32.65 -34.07
CA ASN A 238 4.71 -31.54 -34.63
C ASN A 238 4.81 -30.28 -33.73
N GLY A 239 4.76 -30.48 -32.41
CA GLY A 239 4.95 -29.43 -31.42
C GLY A 239 6.28 -28.69 -31.58
N GLN A 240 7.37 -29.42 -31.83
CA GLN A 240 8.68 -28.84 -32.10
C GLN A 240 8.68 -27.95 -33.35
N LYS A 241 8.01 -28.38 -34.43
CA LYS A 241 7.90 -27.58 -35.67
C LYS A 241 7.12 -26.28 -35.42
N LEU A 242 5.98 -26.37 -34.72
CA LEU A 242 5.17 -25.22 -34.36
C LEU A 242 5.90 -24.27 -33.41
N PHE A 243 6.67 -24.81 -32.46
CA PHE A 243 7.50 -24.04 -31.55
C PHE A 243 8.58 -23.27 -32.30
N ALA A 244 9.31 -23.94 -33.20
CA ALA A 244 10.34 -23.31 -34.02
C ALA A 244 9.77 -22.21 -34.94
N ALA A 245 8.57 -22.42 -35.49
CA ALA A 245 7.92 -21.45 -36.38
C ALA A 245 7.37 -20.22 -35.66
N ASN A 246 6.91 -20.34 -34.40
CA ASN A 246 6.13 -19.29 -33.74
C ASN A 246 6.69 -18.87 -32.37
N CYS A 247 7.05 -19.84 -31.53
CA CYS A 247 7.37 -19.59 -30.11
C CYS A 247 8.83 -19.19 -29.91
N ALA A 248 9.73 -19.69 -30.77
CA ALA A 248 11.17 -19.45 -30.68
C ALA A 248 11.56 -17.97 -30.86
N VAL A 249 10.70 -17.15 -31.47
CA VAL A 249 10.92 -15.70 -31.63
C VAL A 249 11.02 -15.01 -30.27
N CYS A 250 10.20 -15.42 -29.30
CA CYS A 250 10.21 -14.83 -27.95
C CYS A 250 10.96 -15.71 -26.95
N HIS A 251 10.84 -17.03 -27.04
CA HIS A 251 11.44 -17.96 -26.08
C HIS A 251 12.81 -18.51 -26.49
N GLY A 252 13.31 -18.13 -27.67
CA GLY A 252 14.54 -18.66 -28.24
C GLY A 252 14.37 -20.08 -28.81
N PRO A 253 15.28 -20.52 -29.70
CA PRO A 253 15.20 -21.84 -30.33
C PRO A 253 15.31 -23.00 -29.32
N GLU A 254 16.05 -22.79 -28.24
CA GLU A 254 16.23 -23.75 -27.15
C GLU A 254 15.22 -23.57 -26.00
N GLY A 255 14.27 -22.63 -26.13
CA GLY A 255 13.30 -22.35 -25.08
C GLY A 255 13.86 -21.63 -23.85
N LYS A 256 15.08 -21.10 -23.89
CA LYS A 256 15.75 -20.42 -22.75
C LYS A 256 15.14 -19.07 -22.36
N GLY A 257 14.17 -18.56 -23.13
CA GLY A 257 13.55 -17.26 -22.88
C GLY A 257 14.40 -16.10 -23.39
N THR A 258 13.81 -14.90 -23.38
CA THR A 258 14.51 -13.66 -23.69
C THR A 258 14.12 -12.58 -22.66
N PRO A 259 15.08 -12.07 -21.86
CA PRO A 259 14.83 -11.04 -20.86
C PRO A 259 14.19 -9.78 -21.44
N ALA A 260 14.56 -9.39 -22.66
CA ALA A 260 14.02 -8.23 -23.36
C ALA A 260 12.48 -8.27 -23.53
N MET A 261 11.90 -9.48 -23.64
CA MET A 261 10.46 -9.68 -23.81
C MET A 261 9.77 -10.15 -22.53
N GLY A 262 10.50 -10.35 -21.44
CA GLY A 262 9.95 -10.97 -20.23
C GLY A 262 9.55 -12.44 -20.43
N ALA A 263 10.06 -13.06 -21.51
CA ALA A 263 9.74 -14.43 -21.89
C ALA A 263 10.56 -15.40 -21.03
N PRO A 264 9.91 -16.27 -20.24
CA PRO A 264 10.59 -17.13 -19.27
C PRO A 264 11.36 -18.24 -19.96
N ASN A 265 12.36 -18.75 -19.24
CA ASN A 265 13.05 -19.99 -19.58
C ASN A 265 12.08 -21.17 -19.42
N LEU A 266 11.71 -21.79 -20.54
CA LEU A 266 10.81 -22.93 -20.62
C LEU A 266 11.48 -24.26 -20.25
N THR A 267 12.80 -24.31 -20.08
CA THR A 267 13.52 -25.51 -19.63
C THR A 267 13.53 -25.65 -18.11
N HIS A 268 13.09 -24.62 -17.37
CA HIS A 268 13.05 -24.57 -15.90
C HIS A 268 11.59 -24.48 -15.41
N PRO A 269 10.83 -25.60 -15.38
CA PRO A 269 9.41 -25.60 -15.00
C PRO A 269 9.14 -25.16 -13.55
N ALA A 270 10.15 -25.25 -12.67
CA ALA A 270 10.05 -24.80 -11.28
C ALA A 270 9.78 -23.29 -11.17
N ALA A 271 10.22 -22.50 -12.16
CA ALA A 271 10.02 -21.06 -12.21
C ALA A 271 8.70 -20.64 -12.90
N PHE A 272 7.85 -21.59 -13.29
CA PHE A 272 6.61 -21.28 -13.98
C PHE A 272 5.55 -20.72 -13.03
N ILE A 273 5.24 -19.44 -13.21
CA ILE A 273 4.21 -18.76 -12.40
C ILE A 273 2.78 -19.21 -12.76
N TYR A 274 2.55 -19.82 -13.93
CA TYR A 274 1.21 -20.26 -14.36
C TYR A 274 1.02 -21.78 -14.28
N GLY A 275 1.86 -22.45 -13.49
CA GLY A 275 1.87 -23.89 -13.34
C GLY A 275 2.49 -24.63 -14.53
N SER A 276 2.82 -25.89 -14.30
CA SER A 276 3.62 -26.71 -15.23
C SER A 276 2.92 -28.01 -15.63
N SER A 277 1.69 -28.26 -15.19
CA SER A 277 0.94 -29.43 -15.68
C SER A 277 0.59 -29.29 -17.16
N PHE A 278 0.39 -30.41 -17.87
CA PHE A 278 0.04 -30.40 -19.29
C PHE A 278 -1.17 -29.50 -19.59
N ALA A 279 -2.22 -29.58 -18.77
CA ALA A 279 -3.41 -28.74 -18.90
C ALA A 279 -3.13 -27.25 -18.66
N GLN A 280 -2.24 -26.90 -17.73
CA GLN A 280 -1.85 -25.52 -17.47
C GLN A 280 -1.01 -24.93 -18.61
N LEU A 281 -0.14 -25.75 -19.22
CA LEU A 281 0.60 -25.38 -20.42
C LEU A 281 -0.36 -25.14 -21.59
N GLN A 282 -1.30 -26.07 -21.83
CA GLN A 282 -2.33 -25.89 -22.85
C GLN A 282 -3.12 -24.61 -22.62
N GLN A 283 -3.59 -24.34 -21.39
CA GLN A 283 -4.35 -23.13 -21.09
C GLN A 283 -3.55 -21.85 -21.39
N THR A 284 -2.28 -21.83 -21.02
CA THR A 284 -1.37 -20.71 -21.25
C THR A 284 -1.11 -20.47 -22.74
N ILE A 285 -0.90 -21.53 -23.52
CA ILE A 285 -0.71 -21.43 -24.97
C ILE A 285 -2.02 -21.07 -25.67
N ARG A 286 -3.14 -21.66 -25.26
CA ARG A 286 -4.47 -21.48 -25.85
C ARG A 286 -4.94 -20.03 -25.76
N HIS A 287 -4.85 -19.44 -24.57
CA HIS A 287 -5.45 -18.13 -24.28
C HIS A 287 -4.43 -17.01 -24.02
N GLY A 288 -3.13 -17.33 -24.00
CA GLY A 288 -2.11 -16.34 -23.71
C GLY A 288 -2.08 -15.91 -22.24
N ARG A 289 -1.20 -14.94 -21.94
CA ARG A 289 -0.97 -14.38 -20.60
C ARG A 289 -0.60 -12.91 -20.69
N GLN A 290 -1.11 -12.11 -19.76
CA GLN A 290 -0.84 -10.67 -19.64
C GLN A 290 -0.46 -10.30 -18.20
N GLY A 291 0.69 -10.79 -17.74
CA GLY A 291 1.17 -10.54 -16.38
C GLY A 291 1.65 -9.11 -16.19
N VAL A 292 1.22 -8.45 -15.12
CA VAL A 292 1.59 -7.06 -14.81
C VAL A 292 2.32 -7.00 -13.47
N MET A 293 3.49 -6.36 -13.48
CA MET A 293 4.13 -5.81 -12.29
C MET A 293 3.86 -4.29 -12.31
N PRO A 294 3.07 -3.75 -11.35
CA PRO A 294 2.73 -2.32 -11.34
C PRO A 294 3.94 -1.43 -11.01
N ALA A 295 4.12 -0.36 -11.76
CA ALA A 295 5.17 0.64 -11.52
C ALA A 295 5.07 1.23 -10.11
N GLN A 296 6.20 1.25 -9.38
CA GLN A 296 6.26 1.77 -8.01
C GLN A 296 6.79 3.21 -7.93
N GLU A 297 7.24 3.80 -9.05
CA GLU A 297 7.80 5.15 -9.09
C GLU A 297 6.90 6.18 -8.40
N GLN A 298 5.60 6.18 -8.74
CA GLN A 298 4.64 7.17 -8.21
C GLN A 298 4.27 6.95 -6.74
N LEU A 299 4.44 5.72 -6.23
CA LEU A 299 4.04 5.36 -4.87
C LEU A 299 5.21 5.46 -3.88
N GLN A 300 6.41 5.11 -4.32
CA GLN A 300 7.57 4.93 -3.47
C GLN A 300 8.69 5.95 -3.74
N GLY A 301 8.77 6.49 -4.96
CA GLY A 301 9.89 7.32 -5.40
C GLY A 301 11.20 6.54 -5.55
N ASN A 302 12.23 7.21 -6.05
CA ASN A 302 13.52 6.58 -6.37
C ASN A 302 14.19 5.90 -5.16
N ASP A 303 14.24 6.57 -4.01
CA ASP A 303 15.08 6.12 -2.88
C ASP A 303 14.55 4.83 -2.25
N LYS A 304 13.23 4.73 -2.06
CA LYS A 304 12.60 3.51 -1.56
C LYS A 304 12.66 2.38 -2.59
N VAL A 305 12.49 2.69 -3.88
CA VAL A 305 12.63 1.70 -4.96
C VAL A 305 14.07 1.17 -5.03
N HIS A 306 15.07 2.01 -4.82
CA HIS A 306 16.46 1.60 -4.78
C HIS A 306 16.74 0.63 -3.62
N LEU A 307 16.23 0.91 -2.41
CA LEU A 307 16.30 -0.02 -1.28
C LEU A 307 15.54 -1.32 -1.53
N LEU A 308 14.36 -1.27 -2.17
CA LEU A 308 13.60 -2.46 -2.55
C LEU A 308 14.37 -3.31 -3.57
N ALA A 309 15.00 -2.68 -4.56
CA ALA A 309 15.84 -3.37 -5.54
C ALA A 309 17.03 -4.06 -4.88
N ALA A 310 17.70 -3.39 -3.93
CA ALA A 310 18.79 -3.98 -3.16
C ALA A 310 18.32 -5.16 -2.30
N TYR A 311 17.17 -5.03 -1.64
CA TYR A 311 16.58 -6.13 -0.88
C TYR A 311 16.24 -7.32 -1.78
N VAL A 312 15.53 -7.09 -2.89
CA VAL A 312 15.16 -8.16 -3.84
C VAL A 312 16.41 -8.82 -4.44
N TYR A 313 17.43 -8.04 -4.79
CA TYR A 313 18.71 -8.57 -5.27
C TYR A 313 19.38 -9.46 -4.20
N SER A 314 19.36 -9.04 -2.94
CA SER A 314 19.95 -9.82 -1.84
C SER A 314 19.27 -11.17 -1.61
N LEU A 315 17.99 -11.33 -1.97
CA LEU A 315 17.26 -12.58 -1.77
C LEU A 315 17.81 -13.74 -2.60
N SER A 316 18.30 -13.45 -3.80
CA SER A 316 18.81 -14.45 -4.75
C SER A 316 20.33 -14.45 -4.90
N HIS A 317 21.01 -13.40 -4.40
CA HIS A 317 22.47 -13.23 -4.51
C HIS A 317 23.19 -13.10 -3.15
N GLY A 318 22.45 -13.01 -2.05
CA GLY A 318 22.97 -12.67 -0.72
C GLY A 318 23.55 -13.82 0.09
N ASN A 319 23.56 -15.07 -0.40
CA ASN A 319 24.08 -16.21 0.34
C ASN A 319 25.00 -17.11 -0.50
N LYS A 320 26.24 -16.66 -0.70
CA LYS A 320 27.39 -17.57 -0.90
C LYS A 320 28.41 -17.55 0.23
N GLN A 321 28.20 -16.72 1.26
CA GLN A 321 29.17 -16.53 2.34
C GLN A 321 28.72 -17.08 3.71
N ALA A 322 27.43 -17.32 3.94
CA ALA A 322 26.93 -17.86 5.21
C ALA A 322 26.87 -19.40 5.28
N ASP A 323 27.03 -20.11 4.16
CA ASP A 323 27.03 -21.58 4.11
C ASP A 323 28.46 -22.18 4.16
N ALA A 324 29.46 -21.36 4.55
CA ALA A 324 30.88 -21.73 4.58
C ALA A 324 31.52 -21.64 5.98
N GLU A 325 30.73 -21.54 7.05
CA GLU A 325 31.17 -21.72 8.45
C GLU A 325 30.45 -22.87 9.14
#